data_AF-B2DCZ2-F1
#
_entry.id   AF-B2DCZ2-F1
#
_cell.length_a   1.000
_cell.length_b   1.000
_cell.length_c   1.000
_cell.angle_alpha   90.00
_cell.angle_beta   90.00
_cell.angle_gamma   90.00
#
_symmetry.space_group_name_H-M   'P 1'
#
loop_
_entity.id
_entity.type
_entity.pdbx_description
1 polymer ?
#
loop_
_entity_poly.entity_id
_entity_poly.type
_entity_poly.pdbx_seq_one_letter_code
_entity_poly.pdbx_strand_id
1 'polypeptide(L)' 'MDWLKISLYDNASPIMEQLIMFHDYSMLIIMSILSIVSFFMIKMMINKFISSKILENQMIELVW' A
#
# COMPACT_ATOMS: atom_id res chain seq x y z
N MET A 1 14.90 5.86 24.83
CA MET A 1 13.68 5.02 24.87
C MET A 1 12.56 6.00 24.85
N ASP A 2 12.27 6.49 23.66
CA ASP A 2 11.40 7.65 23.51
C ASP A 2 10.03 7.10 23.17
N TRP A 3 9.09 7.35 24.06
CA TRP A 3 7.70 6.99 23.83
C TRP A 3 7.26 7.73 22.56
N LEU A 4 6.74 6.99 21.57
CA LEU A 4 6.31 7.45 20.24
C LEU A 4 7.38 7.52 19.14
N LYS A 5 8.51 6.80 19.22
CA LYS A 5 9.42 6.72 18.06
C LYS A 5 8.77 5.93 16.91
N ILE A 6 8.43 6.63 15.82
CA ILE A 6 7.84 6.08 14.59
C ILE A 6 8.91 5.44 13.69
N SER A 7 10.16 5.90 13.78
CA SER A 7 11.30 5.36 13.05
C SER A 7 12.05 4.27 13.82
N LEU A 8 12.81 3.46 13.10
CA LEU A 8 13.71 2.46 13.68
C LEU A 8 14.79 3.12 14.57
N TYR A 9 15.33 2.38 15.53
CA TYR A 9 16.41 2.86 16.40
C TYR A 9 17.67 3.18 15.60
N ASP A 10 18.47 4.13 16.10
CA ASP A 10 19.70 4.55 15.43
C ASP A 10 20.73 3.41 15.44
N ASN A 11 21.41 3.25 14.32
CA ASN A 11 22.15 2.04 13.98
C ASN A 11 23.43 1.89 14.79
N ALA A 12 23.56 0.75 15.49
CA ALA A 12 24.80 0.35 16.15
C ALA A 12 25.60 -0.68 15.34
N SER A 13 25.08 -1.20 14.21
CA SER A 13 25.73 -2.26 13.42
C SER A 13 25.41 -2.19 11.92
N PRO A 14 26.31 -2.66 11.05
CA PRO A 14 26.13 -2.64 9.59
C PRO A 14 24.96 -3.51 9.10
N ILE A 15 24.53 -4.51 9.89
CA ILE A 15 23.36 -5.33 9.55
C ILE A 15 22.05 -4.54 9.73
N MET A 16 21.99 -3.63 10.71
CA MET A 16 20.81 -2.84 10.99
C MET A 16 20.54 -1.82 9.86
N GLU A 17 21.59 -1.26 9.28
CA GLU A 17 21.50 -0.39 8.10
C GLU A 17 20.86 -1.12 6.90
N GLN A 18 21.27 -2.36 6.65
CA GLN A 18 20.68 -3.17 5.57
C GLN A 18 19.20 -3.47 5.82
N LEU A 19 18.82 -3.75 7.07
CA LEU A 19 17.43 -4.01 7.44
C LEU A 19 16.55 -2.75 7.32
N ILE A 20 17.06 -1.57 7.64
CA ILE A 20 16.33 -0.31 7.43
C ILE A 20 16.12 -0.05 5.95
N MET A 21 17.14 -0.24 5.11
CA MET A 21 17.00 -0.09 3.65
C MET A 21 15.95 -1.05 3.08
N PHE A 22 15.91 -2.29 3.58
CA PHE A 22 14.89 -3.26 3.20
C PHE A 22 13.50 -2.85 3.69
N HIS A 23 13.39 -2.41 4.95
CA HIS A 23 12.15 -1.94 5.54
C HIS A 23 11.57 -0.76 4.73
N ASP A 24 12.37 0.25 4.44
CA ASP A 24 11.92 1.44 3.71
C ASP A 24 11.46 1.09 2.30
N TYR A 25 12.17 0.18 1.62
CA TYR A 25 11.74 -0.33 0.32
C TYR A 25 10.40 -1.08 0.41
N SER A 26 10.23 -1.93 1.42
CA SER A 26 8.97 -2.66 1.63
C SER A 26 7.80 -1.71 1.95
N MET A 27 8.04 -0.67 2.76
CA MET A 27 7.04 0.31 3.13
C MET A 27 6.63 1.18 1.93
N LEU A 28 7.56 1.51 1.03
CA LEU A 28 7.22 2.18 -0.23
C LEU A 28 6.25 1.36 -1.07
N ILE A 29 6.47 0.04 -1.19
CA ILE A 29 5.57 -0.86 -1.91
C ILE A 29 4.19 -0.89 -1.24
N ILE A 30 4.13 -1.11 0.08
CA ILE A 30 2.86 -1.17 0.82
C ILE A 30 2.07 0.13 0.68
N MET A 31 2.71 1.29 0.86
CA MET A 31 2.05 2.59 0.74
C MET A 31 1.54 2.84 -0.68
N SER A 32 2.27 2.42 -1.71
CA SER A 32 1.82 2.56 -3.10
C SER A 32 0.52 1.78 -3.35
N ILE A 33 0.45 0.52 -2.89
CA ILE A 33 -0.74 -0.32 -3.05
C ILE A 33 -1.93 0.26 -2.27
N LEU A 34 -1.73 0.67 -1.02
CA LEU A 34 -2.79 1.27 -0.20
C LEU A 34 -3.32 2.58 -0.82
N SER A 35 -2.45 3.40 -1.42
CA SER A 35 -2.87 4.63 -2.09
C SER A 35 -3.74 4.35 -3.33
N ILE A 36 -3.39 3.33 -4.12
CA ILE A 36 -4.14 2.93 -5.31
C ILE A 36 -5.51 2.37 -4.91
N VAL A 37 -5.54 1.47 -3.92
CA VAL A 37 -6.78 0.86 -3.43
C VAL A 37 -7.72 1.92 -2.84
N SER A 38 -7.20 2.84 -2.01
CA SER A 38 -8.01 3.92 -1.42
C SER A 38 -8.58 4.86 -2.49
N PHE A 39 -7.79 5.22 -3.50
CA PHE A 39 -8.28 6.00 -4.64
C PHE A 39 -9.43 5.30 -5.37
N PHE A 40 -9.31 4.00 -5.66
CA PHE A 40 -10.38 3.23 -6.30
C PHE A 40 -11.64 3.17 -5.44
N MET A 41 -11.50 2.94 -4.13
CA MET A 41 -12.64 2.91 -3.21
C MET A 41 -13.41 4.24 -3.17
N ILE A 42 -12.69 5.37 -3.09
CA ILE A 42 -13.30 6.70 -3.11
C ILE A 42 -14.04 6.93 -4.43
N LYS A 43 -13.42 6.56 -5.56
CA LYS A 43 -14.03 6.70 -6.88
C LYS A 43 -15.31 5.88 -7.03
N MET A 44 -15.35 4.66 -6.49
CA MET A 44 -16.55 3.82 -6.50
C MET A 44 -17.68 4.44 -5.65
N MET A 45 -17.37 5.00 -4.49
CA MET A 45 -18.37 5.63 -3.62
C MET A 45 -19.00 6.90 -4.25
N ILE A 46 -18.23 7.67 -5.01
CA ILE A 46 -18.72 8.91 -5.66
C ILE A 46 -19.48 8.61 -6.97
N ASN A 47 -19.34 7.40 -7.51
CA ASN A 47 -19.93 7.06 -8.80
C ASN A 47 -21.48 7.00 -8.71
N LYS A 48 -22.17 7.83 -9.50
CA LYS A 48 -23.64 7.88 -9.57
C LYS A 48 -24.23 6.87 -10.56
N PHE A 49 -23.41 6.27 -11.41
CA PHE A 49 -23.89 5.33 -12.43
C PHE A 49 -23.96 3.91 -11.87
N ILE A 50 -25.15 3.32 -11.93
CA ILE A 50 -25.40 1.93 -11.50
C ILE A 50 -25.44 1.05 -12.74
N SER A 51 -24.44 0.20 -12.91
CA SER A 51 -24.43 -0.87 -13.91
C SER A 51 -24.68 -2.21 -13.23
N SER A 52 -25.86 -2.80 -13.42
CA SER A 52 -26.25 -4.08 -12.81
C SER A 52 -25.75 -5.33 -13.55
N LYS A 53 -25.09 -5.16 -14.72
CA LYS A 53 -24.67 -6.27 -15.59
C LYS A 53 -23.17 -6.64 -15.50
N ILE A 54 -22.41 -6.04 -14.59
CA ILE A 54 -21.00 -6.40 -14.37
C ILE A 54 -20.94 -7.59 -13.39
N LEU A 55 -21.40 -8.76 -13.86
CA LEU A 55 -21.37 -9.99 -13.06
C LEU A 55 -20.03 -10.72 -13.21
N GLU A 56 -19.47 -10.70 -14.42
CA GLU A 56 -18.21 -11.34 -14.77
C GLU A 56 -17.42 -10.46 -15.72
N ASN A 57 -16.16 -10.19 -15.42
CA ASN A 57 -15.26 -9.49 -16.33
C ASN A 57 -13.87 -10.12 -16.31
N GLN A 58 -13.69 -11.15 -17.12
CA GLN A 58 -12.46 -11.95 -17.24
C GLN A 58 -11.21 -11.10 -17.51
N MET A 59 -11.36 -9.97 -18.21
CA MET A 59 -10.24 -9.07 -18.49
C MET A 59 -9.69 -8.40 -17.22
N ILE A 60 -10.50 -8.18 -16.19
CA ILE A 60 -10.04 -7.58 -14.92
C ILE A 60 -9.30 -8.63 -14.08
N GLU A 61 -9.76 -9.88 -14.08
CA GLU A 61 -9.12 -10.98 -13.34
C GLU A 61 -7.72 -11.31 -13.84
N LEU A 62 -7.43 -11.04 -15.12
CA LEU A 62 -6.08 -11.17 -15.66
C LEU A 62 -5.13 -10.04 -15.22
N VAL A 63 -5.66 -8.90 -14.77
CA VAL A 63 -4.87 -7.68 -14.49
C VAL A 63 -4.53 -7.54 -13.01
N TRP A 64 -5.43 -7.89 -12.10
CA TRP A 64 -5.15 -7.87 -10.65
C TRP A 64 -4.45 -9.15 -10.18
#